data_AF-A0A534C5E2-F1
#
_entry.id   AF-A0A534C5E2-F1
#
_cell.length_a   1.000
_cell.length_b   1.000
_cell.length_c   1.000
_cell.angle_alpha   90.00
_cell.angle_beta   90.00
_cell.angle_gamma   90.00
#
_symmetry.space_group_name_H-M   'P 1'
#
loop_
_entity.id
_entity.type
_entity.pdbx_description
1 polymer ?
#
loop_
_entity_poly.entity_id
_entity_poly.type
_entity_poly.pdbx_seq_one_letter_code
_entity_poly.pdbx_strand_id
1 'polypeptide(L)'
;MRVSRLVIVLSLLASPLARGEPLQHEFLLFTSAEAVGTFDRAAPLTQLPDEGLKADLLFTLQYGSFKLFGEYLLSDHEADLERFQFGWQLSENTIAWLGRYHQPSSVWNHEHHHGQYLSTAITRPAIEEWEDGGGEIGEGVLPQHFTGMLIENSRSVLSGWSLRTAFGAGETPVITPRGMEPFDLL
;
A
#
# COMPACT_ATOMS: atom_id res chain seq x y z
N MET A 1 17.91 -35.60 11.51
CA MET A 1 17.05 -35.29 10.34
C MET A 1 16.53 -33.83 10.33
N ARG A 2 17.35 -32.82 10.69
CA ARG A 2 16.91 -31.40 10.74
C ARG A 2 17.72 -30.45 9.85
N VAL A 3 18.88 -30.88 9.35
CA VAL A 3 19.76 -30.05 8.50
C VAL A 3 19.32 -30.07 7.02
N SER A 4 18.68 -31.15 6.56
CA SER A 4 18.30 -31.30 5.15
C SER A 4 17.18 -30.37 4.69
N ARG A 5 16.29 -29.92 5.58
CA ARG A 5 15.19 -29.00 5.21
C ARG A 5 15.68 -27.56 5.03
N LEU A 6 16.67 -27.13 5.83
CA LEU A 6 17.24 -25.78 5.74
C LEU A 6 18.06 -25.60 4.44
N VAL A 7 18.78 -26.65 4.03
CA VAL A 7 19.57 -26.63 2.79
C VAL A 7 18.69 -26.57 1.54
N ILE A 8 17.53 -27.23 1.54
CA ILE A 8 16.58 -27.19 0.40
C ILE A 8 15.97 -25.78 0.25
N VAL A 9 15.59 -25.14 1.36
CA VAL A 9 15.06 -23.76 1.36
C VAL A 9 16.13 -22.78 0.85
N LEU A 10 17.36 -22.89 1.35
CA LEU A 10 18.48 -22.04 0.89
C LEU A 10 18.85 -22.30 -0.58
N SER A 11 18.76 -23.54 -1.08
CA SER A 11 19.04 -23.84 -2.49
C SER A 11 17.96 -23.34 -3.44
N LEU A 12 16.70 -23.25 -3.01
CA LEU A 12 15.60 -22.65 -3.79
C LEU A 12 15.66 -21.12 -3.80
N LEU A 13 16.23 -20.50 -2.77
CA LEU A 13 16.50 -19.06 -2.71
C LEU A 13 17.75 -18.65 -3.51
N ALA A 14 18.71 -19.57 -3.69
CA ALA A 14 19.98 -19.31 -4.38
C ALA A 14 19.97 -19.56 -5.90
N SER A 15 18.99 -20.30 -6.43
CA SER A 15 18.87 -20.55 -7.87
C SER A 15 18.64 -19.31 -8.74
N PRO A 16 17.90 -18.25 -8.33
CA PRO A 16 17.81 -17.01 -9.11
C PRO A 16 19.08 -16.14 -9.01
N LEU A 17 19.91 -16.28 -7.96
CA LEU A 17 21.18 -15.55 -7.80
C LEU A 17 22.26 -15.99 -8.79
N ALA A 18 22.14 -17.17 -9.39
CA ALA A 18 23.10 -17.70 -10.36
C ALA A 18 22.90 -17.18 -11.80
N ARG A 19 21.85 -16.40 -12.09
CA ARG A 19 21.51 -15.95 -13.45
C ARG A 19 22.22 -14.67 -13.90
N GLY A 20 22.96 -13.99 -13.03
CA GLY A 20 23.65 -12.74 -13.39
C GLY A 20 22.69 -11.61 -13.80
N GLU A 21 21.43 -11.67 -13.36
CA GLU A 21 20.48 -10.59 -13.65
C GLU A 21 20.92 -9.32 -12.91
N PRO A 22 20.89 -8.14 -13.56
CA PRO A 22 21.24 -6.90 -12.89
C PRO A 22 20.19 -6.55 -11.83
N LEU A 23 20.64 -5.96 -10.72
CA LEU A 23 19.74 -5.34 -9.75
C LEU A 23 19.02 -4.17 -10.43
N GLN A 24 17.70 -4.28 -10.56
CA GLN A 24 16.84 -3.19 -11.00
C GLN A 24 16.40 -2.41 -9.76
N HIS A 25 16.36 -1.09 -9.86
CA HIS A 25 15.90 -0.23 -8.79
C HIS A 25 15.21 1.00 -9.37
N GLU A 26 14.25 1.51 -8.62
CA GLU A 26 13.55 2.75 -8.96
C GLU A 26 13.29 3.52 -7.67
N PHE A 27 13.40 4.84 -7.75
CA PHE A 27 13.04 5.75 -6.68
C PHE A 27 12.22 6.88 -7.27
N LEU A 28 11.05 7.12 -6.72
CA LEU A 28 10.12 8.16 -7.13
C LEU A 28 9.81 9.05 -5.93
N LEU A 29 9.71 10.35 -6.19
CA LEU A 29 9.30 11.34 -5.22
C LEU A 29 8.17 12.16 -5.85
N PHE A 30 7.02 12.18 -5.19
CA PHE A 30 5.89 13.02 -5.55
C PHE A 30 5.69 14.04 -4.43
N THR A 31 5.38 15.30 -4.76
CA THR A 31 5.22 16.37 -3.76
C THR A 31 3.97 17.16 -4.04
N SER A 32 3.00 17.19 -3.15
CA SER A 32 1.75 17.94 -3.35
C SER A 32 1.56 19.06 -2.32
N ALA A 33 0.75 20.04 -2.70
CA ALA A 33 0.23 21.07 -1.82
C ALA A 33 -1.28 21.14 -2.06
N GLU A 34 -2.07 20.96 -1.01
CA GLU A 34 -3.52 20.81 -1.08
C GLU A 34 -4.21 21.82 -0.16
N ALA A 35 -5.37 22.31 -0.59
CA ALA A 35 -6.26 23.14 0.21
C ALA A 35 -7.70 22.81 -0.19
N VAL A 36 -8.43 22.11 0.67
CA VAL A 36 -9.80 21.67 0.46
C VAL A 36 -10.72 22.48 1.35
N GLY A 37 -11.75 23.06 0.74
CA GLY A 37 -12.74 23.88 1.41
C GLY A 37 -14.16 23.38 1.19
N THR A 38 -14.98 23.39 2.23
CA THR A 38 -16.44 23.22 2.06
C THR A 38 -17.11 24.59 2.01
N PHE A 39 -17.90 24.79 0.96
CA PHE A 39 -18.70 26.00 0.81
C PHE A 39 -20.13 25.74 1.29
N ASP A 40 -20.47 26.26 2.47
CA ASP A 40 -21.85 26.34 2.92
C ASP A 40 -22.44 27.69 2.49
N ARG A 41 -23.53 27.66 1.72
CA ARG A 41 -24.26 28.86 1.28
C ARG A 41 -24.83 29.68 2.44
N ALA A 42 -25.04 29.06 3.60
CA ALA A 42 -25.52 29.73 4.81
C ALA A 42 -24.39 30.26 5.70
N ALA A 43 -23.14 29.83 5.48
CA ALA A 43 -21.99 30.27 6.26
C ALA A 43 -21.27 31.46 5.57
N PRO A 44 -20.84 32.49 6.31
CA PRO A 44 -20.20 33.68 5.74
C PRO A 44 -18.73 33.46 5.33
N LEU A 45 -18.12 32.35 5.72
CA LEU A 45 -16.71 32.03 5.45
C LEU A 45 -16.59 30.58 4.97
N THR A 46 -15.85 30.36 3.89
CA THR A 46 -15.41 29.03 3.47
C THR A 46 -14.57 28.44 4.59
N GLN A 47 -14.95 27.27 5.08
CA GLN A 47 -14.10 26.50 6.00
C GLN A 47 -13.11 25.71 5.15
N LEU A 48 -11.82 25.82 5.47
CA LEU A 48 -10.76 24.98 4.91
C LEU A 48 -10.45 23.87 5.90
N PRO A 49 -11.19 22.74 5.88
CA PRO A 49 -10.94 21.63 6.79
C PRO A 49 -9.62 20.91 6.55
N ASP A 50 -9.01 21.01 5.37
CA ASP A 50 -7.78 20.29 5.05
C ASP A 50 -6.84 21.17 4.20
N GLU A 51 -5.69 21.53 4.77
CA GLU A 51 -4.57 22.16 4.07
C GLU A 51 -3.29 21.44 4.46
N GLY A 52 -2.46 21.10 3.49
CA GLY A 52 -1.27 20.31 3.77
C GLY A 52 -0.24 20.30 2.67
N LEU A 53 1.01 20.14 3.07
CA LEU A 53 2.14 19.88 2.20
C LEU A 53 2.52 18.41 2.36
N LYS A 54 2.58 17.67 1.26
CA LYS A 54 2.82 16.22 1.29
C LYS A 54 3.98 15.85 0.36
N ALA A 55 4.69 14.79 0.71
CA ALA A 55 5.72 14.17 -0.08
C ALA A 55 5.64 12.65 0.04
N ASP A 56 5.41 11.99 -1.09
CA ASP A 56 5.36 10.53 -1.20
C ASP A 56 6.66 10.00 -1.78
N LEU A 57 7.31 9.11 -1.04
CA LEU A 57 8.57 8.48 -1.41
C LEU A 57 8.29 7.03 -1.74
N LEU A 58 8.50 6.62 -2.99
CA LEU A 58 8.37 5.24 -3.42
C LEU A 58 9.73 4.70 -3.84
N PHE A 59 10.07 3.51 -3.40
CA PHE A 59 11.26 2.82 -3.87
C PHE A 59 10.97 1.36 -4.20
N THR A 60 11.65 0.87 -5.23
CA THR A 60 11.60 -0.54 -5.61
C THR A 60 13.00 -1.08 -5.82
N LEU A 61 13.22 -2.33 -5.43
CA LEU A 61 14.38 -3.13 -5.80
C LEU A 61 13.88 -4.45 -6.39
N GLN A 62 14.50 -4.91 -7.47
CA GLN A 62 14.20 -6.21 -8.04
C GLN A 62 15.49 -6.92 -8.45
N TYR A 63 15.59 -8.18 -8.06
CA TYR A 63 16.70 -9.04 -8.42
C TYR A 63 16.21 -10.47 -8.66
N GLY A 64 16.25 -10.91 -9.92
CA GLY A 64 15.65 -12.17 -10.35
C GLY A 64 14.17 -12.23 -9.98
N SER A 65 13.79 -13.27 -9.23
CA SER A 65 12.40 -13.48 -8.76
C SER A 65 12.04 -12.69 -7.50
N PHE A 66 12.98 -11.98 -6.88
CA PHE A 66 12.72 -11.25 -5.64
C PHE A 66 12.51 -9.76 -5.89
N LYS A 67 11.61 -9.17 -5.10
CA LYS A 67 11.29 -7.75 -5.13
C LYS A 67 11.29 -7.20 -3.71
N LEU A 68 11.61 -5.93 -3.59
CA LEU A 68 11.36 -5.12 -2.40
C LEU A 68 10.61 -3.88 -2.87
N PHE A 69 9.54 -3.53 -2.16
CA PHE A 69 8.76 -2.34 -2.41
C PHE A 69 8.61 -1.60 -1.09
N GLY A 70 8.76 -0.28 -1.11
CA GLY A 70 8.35 0.53 0.02
C GLY A 70 7.84 1.89 -0.41
N GLU A 71 6.95 2.42 0.42
CA GLU A 71 6.32 3.71 0.30
C GLU A 71 6.31 4.37 1.68
N TYR A 72 6.65 5.65 1.70
CA TYR A 72 6.67 6.46 2.91
C TYR A 72 6.06 7.82 2.61
N LEU A 73 5.10 8.23 3.43
CA LEU A 73 4.45 9.52 3.37
C LEU A 73 5.09 10.48 4.38
N LEU A 74 5.39 11.69 3.93
CA LEU A 74 5.76 12.81 4.78
C LEU A 74 4.78 13.95 4.54
N SER A 75 4.21 14.49 5.60
CA SER A 75 3.46 15.74 5.54
C SER A 75 3.83 16.71 6.66
N ASP A 76 3.20 17.87 6.67
CA ASP A 76 3.27 18.82 7.78
C ASP A 76 2.51 18.36 9.03
N HIS A 77 1.65 17.34 8.91
CA HIS A 77 0.85 16.80 10.02
C HIS A 77 1.32 15.42 10.50
N GLU A 78 1.85 14.59 9.60
CA GLU A 78 2.17 13.19 9.87
C GLU A 78 3.37 12.67 9.06
N ALA A 79 3.90 11.54 9.50
CA ALA A 79 4.90 10.79 8.75
C ALA A 79 4.62 9.30 8.96
N ASP A 80 4.27 8.58 7.90
CA ASP A 80 3.85 7.18 8.00
C ASP A 80 4.54 6.27 6.97
N LEU A 81 4.79 5.03 7.39
CA LEU A 81 5.21 3.93 6.54
C LEU A 81 3.98 3.21 6.01
N GLU A 82 3.44 3.74 4.91
CA GLU A 82 2.25 3.19 4.23
C GLU A 82 2.43 1.71 3.86
N ARG A 83 3.48 1.41 3.10
CA ARG A 83 3.75 0.06 2.58
C ARG A 83 5.22 -0.29 2.67
N PHE A 84 5.49 -1.53 3.05
CA PHE A 84 6.84 -2.08 3.01
C PHE A 84 6.75 -3.60 2.83
N GLN A 85 7.14 -4.10 1.67
CA GLN A 85 6.84 -5.46 1.24
C GLN A 85 8.05 -6.13 0.59
N PHE A 86 8.35 -7.35 1.03
CA PHE A 86 9.24 -8.27 0.34
C PHE A 86 8.43 -9.22 -0.56
N GLY A 87 8.76 -9.26 -1.85
CA GLY A 87 8.03 -10.00 -2.87
C GLY A 87 8.81 -11.17 -3.44
N TRP A 88 8.10 -12.26 -3.72
CA TRP A 88 8.58 -13.41 -4.49
C TRP A 88 7.68 -13.66 -5.69
N GLN A 89 8.22 -13.45 -6.89
CA GLN A 89 7.59 -13.77 -8.17
C GLN A 89 7.53 -15.30 -8.36
N LEU A 90 6.36 -15.88 -8.08
CA LEU A 90 6.11 -17.33 -8.14
C LEU A 90 5.91 -17.83 -9.59
N SER A 91 5.37 -16.97 -10.45
CA SER A 91 5.19 -17.21 -11.89
C SER A 91 5.23 -15.87 -12.64
N GLU A 92 5.14 -15.84 -13.97
CA GLU A 92 5.06 -14.59 -14.74
C GLU A 92 3.89 -13.68 -14.31
N ASN A 93 2.86 -14.27 -13.68
CA ASN A 93 1.59 -13.61 -13.41
C ASN A 93 1.25 -13.56 -11.92
N THR A 94 2.03 -14.20 -11.05
CA THR A 94 1.74 -14.34 -9.62
C THR A 94 2.92 -13.89 -8.78
N ILE A 95 2.63 -13.04 -7.79
CA ILE A 95 3.58 -12.62 -6.78
C ILE A 95 3.00 -12.87 -5.38
N ALA A 96 3.86 -13.33 -4.47
CA ALA A 96 3.56 -13.38 -3.05
C ALA A 96 4.39 -12.32 -2.32
N TRP A 97 3.74 -11.49 -1.54
CA TRP A 97 4.32 -10.44 -0.72
C TRP A 97 4.23 -10.79 0.75
N LEU A 98 5.23 -10.35 1.51
CA LEU A 98 5.26 -10.37 2.97
C LEU A 98 5.62 -8.97 3.46
N GLY A 99 4.82 -8.40 4.36
CA GLY A 99 5.07 -7.08 4.95
C GLY A 99 3.79 -6.29 5.19
N ARG A 100 3.91 -4.96 5.22
CA ARG A 100 2.78 -4.02 5.36
C ARG A 100 2.24 -3.62 3.99
N TYR A 101 0.93 -3.73 3.81
CA TYR A 101 0.23 -3.48 2.54
C TYR A 101 -1.20 -2.97 2.76
N HIS A 102 -1.79 -2.31 1.76
CA HIS A 102 -3.22 -1.94 1.81
C HIS A 102 -4.12 -3.12 1.49
N GLN A 103 -5.23 -3.23 2.22
CA GLN A 103 -6.21 -4.26 1.95
C GLN A 103 -6.62 -4.29 0.46
N PRO A 104 -6.60 -5.45 -0.19
CA PRO A 104 -6.83 -5.53 -1.63
C PRO A 104 -8.27 -5.26 -2.06
N SER A 105 -9.23 -5.21 -1.11
CA SER A 105 -10.62 -4.84 -1.38
C SER A 105 -10.84 -3.33 -1.52
N SER A 106 -9.92 -2.49 -1.04
CA SER A 106 -10.00 -1.04 -1.28
C SER A 106 -9.48 -0.73 -2.68
N VAL A 107 -10.38 -0.75 -3.66
CA VAL A 107 -10.03 -0.37 -5.04
C VAL A 107 -9.60 1.09 -5.07
N TRP A 108 -10.25 1.94 -4.28
CA TRP A 108 -9.92 3.37 -4.23
C TRP A 108 -8.50 3.60 -3.72
N ASN A 109 -8.14 3.06 -2.56
CA ASN A 109 -6.81 3.25 -2.00
C ASN A 109 -5.74 2.44 -2.76
N HIS A 110 -6.13 1.42 -3.54
CA HIS A 110 -5.18 0.73 -4.41
C HIS A 110 -4.86 1.51 -5.70
N GLU A 111 -5.87 2.10 -6.35
CA GLU A 111 -5.73 2.74 -7.67
C GLU A 111 -5.43 4.25 -7.58
N HIS A 112 -5.85 4.91 -6.49
CA HIS A 112 -5.72 6.35 -6.28
C HIS A 112 -4.92 6.68 -5.00
N HIS A 113 -4.06 5.75 -4.58
CA HIS A 113 -3.14 5.92 -3.45
C HIS A 113 -2.30 7.19 -3.59
N HIS A 114 -1.98 7.82 -2.45
CA HIS A 114 -1.46 9.19 -2.30
C HIS A 114 -0.93 9.90 -3.55
N GLY A 115 -1.59 11.03 -3.82
CA GLY A 115 -1.24 11.93 -4.92
C GLY A 115 -2.38 12.08 -5.91
N GLN A 116 -2.89 13.30 -6.04
CA GLN A 116 -3.79 13.67 -7.14
C GLN A 116 -3.17 13.48 -8.54
N TYR A 117 -1.88 13.16 -8.62
CA TYR A 117 -1.15 12.91 -9.87
C TYR A 117 -1.77 11.83 -10.75
N LEU A 118 -2.44 10.84 -10.14
CA LEU A 118 -3.07 9.71 -10.85
C LEU A 118 -4.58 9.59 -10.56
N SER A 119 -5.16 10.52 -9.80
CA SER A 119 -6.59 10.50 -9.46
C SER A 119 -7.43 11.32 -10.43
N THR A 120 -8.59 10.78 -10.82
CA THR A 120 -9.61 11.51 -11.59
C THR A 120 -10.74 12.06 -10.72
N ALA A 121 -10.85 11.64 -9.44
CA ALA A 121 -11.82 12.22 -8.52
C ALA A 121 -11.20 13.26 -7.60
N ILE A 122 -12.07 14.17 -7.17
CA ILE A 122 -11.71 15.37 -6.41
C ILE A 122 -11.35 15.02 -4.95
N THR A 123 -11.96 13.98 -4.37
CA THR A 123 -11.77 13.57 -2.96
C THR A 123 -11.95 12.06 -2.77
N ARG A 124 -11.41 11.53 -1.68
CA ARG A 124 -11.59 10.13 -1.26
C ARG A 124 -13.03 9.90 -0.75
N PRO A 125 -13.68 8.77 -1.07
CA PRO A 125 -14.97 8.41 -0.47
C PRO A 125 -14.83 8.15 1.04
N ALA A 126 -15.79 8.60 1.85
CA ALA A 126 -15.74 8.49 3.31
C ALA A 126 -15.55 7.05 3.85
N ILE A 127 -16.04 6.02 3.15
CA ILE A 127 -15.85 4.62 3.56
C ILE A 127 -14.41 4.12 3.37
N GLU A 128 -13.66 4.77 2.48
CA GLU A 128 -12.28 4.45 2.14
C GLU A 128 -11.26 5.27 2.92
N GLU A 129 -11.71 6.16 3.81
CA GLU A 129 -10.82 6.92 4.68
C GLU A 129 -9.90 6.01 5.50
N TRP A 130 -8.79 6.58 5.96
CA TRP A 130 -7.80 5.86 6.76
C TRP A 130 -8.37 5.52 8.14
N GLU A 131 -7.95 4.37 8.66
CA GLU A 131 -8.37 3.87 9.96
C GLU A 131 -7.89 4.72 11.14
N ASP A 132 -6.84 5.52 10.95
CA ASP A 132 -6.08 6.23 11.98
C ASP A 132 -6.43 7.72 12.06
N GLY A 133 -7.56 8.14 11.47
CA GLY A 133 -8.10 9.50 11.50
C GLY A 133 -8.45 10.06 12.90
N GLY A 134 -8.05 9.42 13.99
CA GLY A 134 -7.92 10.04 15.30
C GLY A 134 -9.18 10.20 16.14
N GLY A 135 -10.26 9.48 15.87
CA GLY A 135 -11.47 9.54 16.70
C GLY A 135 -12.50 10.62 16.28
N GLU A 136 -12.30 11.30 15.15
CA GLU A 136 -13.15 12.40 14.66
C GLU A 136 -14.10 11.99 13.52
N ILE A 137 -15.15 12.79 13.29
CA ILE A 137 -16.15 12.56 12.23
C ILE A 137 -15.42 12.53 10.87
N GLY A 138 -15.24 11.35 10.28
CA GLY A 138 -14.45 11.15 9.06
C GLY A 138 -13.54 9.92 9.09
N GLU A 139 -13.43 9.21 10.21
CA GLU A 139 -12.66 7.97 10.30
C GLU A 139 -13.12 6.89 9.32
N GLY A 140 -12.13 6.24 8.70
CA GLY A 140 -12.32 5.02 7.94
C GLY A 140 -12.96 3.94 8.80
N VAL A 141 -13.95 3.25 8.25
CA VAL A 141 -14.59 2.10 8.92
C VAL A 141 -14.00 0.76 8.48
N LEU A 142 -13.11 0.80 7.50
CA LEU A 142 -12.42 -0.36 6.96
C LEU A 142 -10.96 -0.33 7.43
N PRO A 143 -10.40 -1.46 7.86
CA PRO A 143 -8.97 -1.55 8.12
C PRO A 143 -8.23 -1.38 6.80
N GLN A 144 -7.38 -0.36 6.64
CA GLN A 144 -6.63 -0.16 5.40
C GLN A 144 -5.26 -0.82 5.45
N HIS A 145 -4.52 -0.70 6.55
CA HIS A 145 -3.19 -1.29 6.68
C HIS A 145 -3.20 -2.71 7.25
N PHE A 146 -2.69 -3.65 6.48
CA PHE A 146 -2.50 -5.03 6.91
C PHE A 146 -1.00 -5.33 7.02
N THR A 147 -0.62 -6.09 8.04
CA THR A 147 0.72 -6.65 8.16
C THR A 147 0.65 -8.17 8.07
N GLY A 148 1.19 -8.73 7.00
CA GLY A 148 1.15 -10.17 6.79
C GLY A 148 1.52 -10.57 5.38
N MET A 149 0.74 -11.48 4.81
CA MET A 149 0.98 -12.06 3.50
C MET A 149 -0.12 -11.65 2.52
N LEU A 150 0.30 -11.25 1.31
CA LEU A 150 -0.56 -10.92 0.20
C LEU A 150 -0.14 -11.75 -1.03
N ILE A 151 -1.09 -12.41 -1.70
CA ILE A 151 -0.85 -13.04 -3.01
C ILE A 151 -1.67 -12.30 -4.05
N GLU A 152 -1.00 -11.84 -5.10
CA GLU A 152 -1.64 -11.20 -6.24
C GLU A 152 -1.42 -12.03 -7.50
N ASN A 153 -2.47 -12.10 -8.34
CA ASN A 153 -2.39 -12.68 -9.67
C ASN A 153 -3.10 -11.78 -10.69
N SER A 154 -2.50 -11.65 -11.87
CA SER A 154 -3.13 -10.99 -13.02
C SER A 154 -2.92 -11.84 -14.26
N ARG A 155 -3.99 -12.34 -14.87
CA ARG A 155 -3.90 -13.17 -16.07
C ARG A 155 -4.90 -12.75 -17.15
N SER A 156 -4.44 -12.80 -18.40
CA SER A 156 -5.33 -12.70 -19.55
C SER A 156 -6.18 -13.96 -19.65
N VAL A 157 -7.49 -13.81 -19.82
CA VAL A 157 -8.45 -14.95 -19.86
C VAL A 157 -9.15 -15.05 -21.20
N LEU A 158 -9.65 -13.94 -21.73
CA LEU A 158 -10.26 -13.84 -23.04
C LEU A 158 -9.55 -12.73 -23.82
N SER A 159 -9.64 -12.74 -25.15
CA SER A 159 -9.07 -11.66 -25.97
C SER A 159 -9.62 -10.30 -25.51
N GLY A 160 -8.75 -9.47 -24.92
CA GLY A 160 -9.10 -8.16 -24.37
C GLY A 160 -9.51 -8.13 -22.88
N TRP A 161 -9.56 -9.26 -22.18
CA TRP A 161 -9.97 -9.33 -20.78
C TRP A 161 -8.86 -9.82 -19.87
N SER A 162 -8.67 -9.13 -18.75
CA SER A 162 -7.78 -9.56 -17.67
C SER A 162 -8.58 -9.87 -16.42
N LEU A 163 -8.20 -10.94 -15.72
CA LEU A 163 -8.68 -11.28 -14.39
C LEU A 163 -7.57 -10.98 -13.39
N ARG A 164 -7.86 -10.10 -12.44
CA ARG A 164 -7.00 -9.80 -11.29
C ARG A 164 -7.62 -10.39 -10.03
N THR A 165 -6.81 -11.06 -9.22
CA THR A 165 -7.23 -11.60 -7.94
C THR A 165 -6.17 -11.31 -6.90
N ALA A 166 -6.60 -10.96 -5.70
CA ALA A 166 -5.72 -10.76 -4.56
C ALA A 166 -6.30 -11.47 -3.33
N PHE A 167 -5.41 -12.12 -2.57
CA PHE A 167 -5.75 -12.77 -1.30
C PHE A 167 -4.77 -12.30 -0.24
N GLY A 168 -5.28 -11.64 0.80
CA GLY A 168 -4.49 -11.14 1.91
C GLY A 168 -4.85 -11.84 3.22
N ALA A 169 -3.85 -12.05 4.09
CA ALA A 169 -4.03 -12.51 5.45
C ALA A 169 -2.92 -11.95 6.34
N GLY A 170 -3.29 -11.41 7.49
CA GLY A 170 -2.34 -10.76 8.39
C GLY A 170 -3.02 -10.16 9.61
N GLU A 171 -2.20 -9.50 10.42
CA GLU A 171 -2.67 -8.61 11.48
C GLU A 171 -3.27 -7.35 10.85
N THR A 172 -4.35 -6.87 11.45
CA THR A 172 -5.09 -5.68 11.01
C THR A 172 -5.05 -4.63 12.13
N PRO A 173 -5.51 -3.41 11.87
CA PRO A 173 -5.73 -2.41 12.91
C PRO A 173 -6.63 -2.98 14.02
N VAL A 174 -6.37 -2.54 15.25
CA VAL A 174 -7.11 -2.95 16.45
C VAL A 174 -8.26 -1.98 16.64
N ILE A 175 -9.48 -2.51 16.79
CA ILE A 175 -10.65 -1.70 17.13
C ILE A 175 -10.61 -1.39 18.63
N THR A 176 -10.51 -0.11 18.97
CA THR A 176 -10.55 0.40 20.34
C THR A 176 -11.82 1.22 20.58
N PRO A 177 -12.14 1.59 21.83
CA PRO A 177 -13.22 2.53 22.11
C PRO A 177 -13.02 3.94 21.53
N ARG A 178 -11.82 4.27 21.03
CA ARG A 178 -11.47 5.59 20.48
C ARG A 178 -11.35 5.60 18.94
N GLY A 179 -11.56 4.47 18.28
CA GLY A 179 -11.32 4.34 16.83
C GLY A 179 -10.53 3.07 16.51
N MET A 180 -10.07 2.96 15.27
CA MET A 180 -9.11 1.92 14.88
C MET A 180 -7.67 2.45 15.05
N GLU A 181 -6.80 1.61 15.60
CA GLU A 181 -5.37 1.92 15.72
C GLU A 181 -4.59 0.97 14.80
N PRO A 182 -3.76 1.47 13.88
CA PRO A 182 -3.01 0.64 12.95
C PRO A 182 -2.03 -0.25 13.72
N PHE A 183 -1.76 -1.43 13.17
CA PHE A 183 -0.70 -2.28 13.68
C PHE A 183 0.64 -1.82 13.13
N ASP A 184 1.38 -1.09 13.95
CA ASP A 184 2.71 -0.60 13.59
C ASP A 184 3.78 -1.64 13.90
N LEU A 185 4.58 -1.93 12.88
CA LEU A 185 5.76 -2.79 12.98
C LEU A 185 6.98 -2.05 13.58
N LEU A 186 6.88 -0.73 13.80
CA LEU A 186 7.94 0.17 14.27
C LEU A 186 7.50 0.94 15.51
#